data_AF-A0A7S3IBE7-F1
#
_entry.id   AF-A0A7S3IBE7-F1
#
_cell.length_a   1.000
_cell.length_b   1.000
_cell.length_c   1.000
_cell.angle_alpha   90.00
_cell.angle_beta   90.00
_cell.angle_gamma   90.00
#
_symmetry.space_group_name_H-M   'P 1'
#
loop_
_entity.id
_entity.type
_entity.pdbx_description
1 polymer ?
#
loop_
_entity_poly.entity_id
_entity_poly.type
_entity_poly.pdbx_seq_one_letter_code
_entity_poly.pdbx_strand_id
1 'polypeptide(L)'
;TMERTVQIKAMYGDQVSTLPRLPTTADDLLRAVAQETKAFNFSVFFDGHPIRSNKDLAVAYLNNKSEELMFEVKENPNPMTQMDEGVQGMYQDMLNKFKDLSTAEKAPEPLPLQNGVLSKENLLMVINELVDRAKAKLFESGKKFIEKRQELYEVDEENYKAVVMQQVQFQEMLIVSTSAEVNHYYQLGPGVFDNSINVHSQDPDIRKALENMSIEGIQASGEVPESLTKEKLKEVLEYSCEFITKYMEEHQNMNPMEVLVLKTREADEVMKKYSYDELEISAAMNKFDLENDSYFSEIRDRINQVTQKLFGYNPQSFQ
;
A
#
# COMPACT_ATOMS: atom_id res chain seq x y z
N THR A 1 40.85 26.29 3.12
CA THR A 1 39.61 26.14 3.92
C THR A 1 39.46 24.65 4.18
N MET A 2 39.59 24.18 5.43
CA MET A 2 39.41 22.76 5.73
C MET A 2 37.93 22.40 5.47
N GLU A 3 37.68 21.44 4.59
CA GLU A 3 36.36 20.82 4.45
C GLU A 3 35.99 20.20 5.79
N ARG A 4 34.96 20.75 6.45
CA ARG A 4 34.40 20.15 7.66
C ARG A 4 33.57 18.93 7.24
N THR A 5 34.12 17.74 7.45
CA THR A 5 33.36 16.49 7.29
C THR A 5 32.45 16.33 8.50
N VAL A 6 31.19 16.73 8.37
CA VAL A 6 30.16 16.50 9.41
C VAL A 6 29.81 15.02 9.42
N GLN A 7 29.91 14.36 10.58
CA GLN A 7 29.43 12.98 10.73
C GLN A 7 27.92 12.98 10.88
N ILE A 8 27.24 12.02 10.25
CA ILE A 8 25.78 11.97 10.26
C ILE A 8 25.37 10.69 10.94
N LYS A 9 24.50 10.80 11.93
CA LYS A 9 24.14 9.69 12.81
C LYS A 9 22.63 9.59 12.96
N ALA A 10 22.16 8.37 13.14
CA ALA A 10 20.78 8.06 13.48
C ALA A 10 20.77 7.41 14.86
N MET A 11 19.98 7.98 15.78
CA MET A 11 19.80 7.46 17.13
C MET A 11 18.43 6.78 17.22
N TYR A 12 18.44 5.49 17.51
CA TYR A 12 17.24 4.67 17.66
C TYR A 12 17.24 3.98 19.02
N GLY A 13 16.36 4.42 19.94
CA GLY A 13 16.48 4.07 21.35
C GLY A 13 17.84 4.50 21.91
N ASP A 14 18.58 3.56 22.49
CA ASP A 14 19.95 3.78 22.99
C ASP A 14 21.04 3.51 21.94
N GLN A 15 20.68 3.06 20.74
CA GLN A 15 21.63 2.73 19.67
C GLN A 15 21.89 3.94 18.78
N VAL A 16 23.16 4.15 18.44
CA VAL A 16 23.60 5.20 17.52
C VAL A 16 24.34 4.56 16.35
N SER A 17 23.78 4.72 15.15
CA SER A 17 24.38 4.25 13.89
C SER A 17 24.89 5.42 13.07
N THR A 18 26.05 5.26 12.43
CA THR A 18 26.60 6.28 11.51
C THR A 18 26.05 6.04 10.11
N LEU A 19 25.44 7.06 9.51
CA LEU A 19 24.95 6.98 8.13
C LEU A 19 26.12 7.07 7.14
N PRO A 20 26.13 6.27 6.06
CA PRO A 20 27.29 6.13 5.17
C PRO A 20 27.54 7.35 4.27
N ARG A 21 26.52 8.21 4.07
CA ARG A 21 26.61 9.41 3.23
C ARG A 21 25.63 10.50 3.69
N LEU A 22 25.88 11.73 3.25
CA LEU A 22 24.95 12.85 3.43
C LEU A 22 23.68 12.66 2.61
N PRO A 23 22.51 12.52 3.25
CA PRO A 23 21.26 12.43 2.52
C PRO A 23 20.99 13.71 1.75
N THR A 24 20.55 13.58 0.50
CA THR A 24 20.26 14.77 -0.34
C THR A 24 18.76 15.14 -0.36
N THR A 25 17.91 14.20 0.03
CA THR A 25 16.45 14.37 0.14
C THR A 25 15.93 13.74 1.43
N ALA A 26 14.72 14.12 1.85
CA ALA A 26 14.06 13.51 3.01
C ALA A 26 13.88 11.99 2.83
N ASP A 27 13.52 11.54 1.63
CA ASP A 27 13.37 10.12 1.32
C ASP A 27 14.70 9.35 1.37
N ASP A 28 15.81 9.97 0.95
CA ASP A 28 17.15 9.40 1.07
C ASP A 28 17.56 9.26 2.55
N LEU A 29 17.20 10.24 3.38
CA LEU A 29 17.41 10.16 4.83
C LEU A 29 16.61 9.01 5.45
N LEU A 30 15.31 8.93 5.17
CA LEU A 30 14.45 7.87 5.69
C LEU A 30 14.97 6.48 5.30
N ARG A 31 15.37 6.30 4.04
CA ARG A 31 15.94 5.03 3.57
C ARG A 31 17.25 4.68 4.26
N ALA A 32 18.17 5.63 4.42
CA ALA A 32 19.43 5.40 5.11
C ALA A 32 19.21 5.05 6.59
N VAL A 33 18.27 5.73 7.26
CA VAL A 33 17.88 5.43 8.64
C VAL A 33 17.31 4.02 8.76
N ALA A 34 16.37 3.65 7.89
CA ALA A 34 15.75 2.31 7.92
C ALA A 34 16.79 1.19 7.80
N GLN A 35 17.80 1.36 6.94
CA GLN A 35 18.87 0.39 6.74
C GLN A 35 19.76 0.23 7.97
N GLU A 36 20.20 1.36 8.53
CA GLU A 36 21.20 1.38 9.61
C GLU A 36 20.61 1.08 10.99
N THR A 37 19.33 1.40 11.20
CA THR A 37 18.65 1.21 12.49
C THR A 37 17.74 -0.01 12.50
N LYS A 38 17.40 -0.56 11.32
CA LYS A 38 16.39 -1.60 11.14
C LYS A 38 15.01 -1.23 11.69
N ALA A 39 14.75 0.07 11.90
CA ALA A 39 13.45 0.57 12.31
C ALA A 39 12.45 0.43 11.16
N PHE A 40 11.24 -0.04 11.47
CA PHE A 40 10.24 -0.42 10.46
C PHE A 40 9.16 0.65 10.25
N ASN A 41 8.63 1.22 11.34
CA ASN A 41 7.66 2.32 11.29
C ASN A 41 8.12 3.44 12.21
N PHE A 42 8.74 4.47 11.64
CA PHE A 42 9.40 5.50 12.41
C PHE A 42 9.20 6.88 11.81
N SER A 43 9.36 7.89 12.66
CA SER A 43 9.56 9.27 12.25
C SER A 43 10.97 9.68 12.62
N VAL A 44 11.58 10.47 11.73
CA VAL A 44 12.89 11.05 11.96
C VAL A 44 12.72 12.48 12.43
N PHE A 45 13.48 12.86 13.44
CA PHE A 45 13.48 14.19 14.02
C PHE A 45 14.89 14.76 14.06
N PHE A 46 14.99 16.07 13.97
CA PHE A 46 16.20 16.83 14.27
C PHE A 46 15.84 17.88 15.33
N ASP A 47 16.52 17.85 16.48
CA ASP A 47 16.27 18.77 17.60
C ASP A 47 14.78 18.87 17.99
N GLY A 48 14.10 17.72 18.04
CA GLY A 48 12.68 17.63 18.35
C GLY A 48 11.71 17.97 17.21
N HIS A 49 12.19 18.41 16.04
CA HIS A 49 11.35 18.74 14.88
C HIS A 49 11.28 17.59 13.86
N PRO A 50 10.09 17.16 13.41
CA PRO A 50 9.96 16.05 12.47
C PRO A 50 10.45 16.45 11.07
N ILE A 51 11.18 15.55 10.41
CA ILE A 51 11.63 15.68 9.04
C ILE A 51 10.61 15.01 8.11
N ARG A 52 9.74 15.80 7.48
CA ARG A 52 8.66 15.29 6.60
C ARG A 52 8.84 15.69 5.14
N SER A 53 9.77 16.59 4.86
CA SER A 53 9.98 17.16 3.54
C SER A 53 11.43 17.56 3.33
N ASN A 54 11.80 17.77 2.07
CA ASN A 54 13.12 18.31 1.72
C ASN A 54 13.39 19.68 2.38
N LYS A 55 12.34 20.46 2.63
CA LYS A 55 12.45 21.74 3.35
C LYS A 55 12.89 21.52 4.79
N ASP A 56 12.30 20.55 5.49
CA ASP A 56 12.64 20.25 6.88
C ASP A 56 14.09 19.74 6.99
N LEU A 57 14.51 18.90 6.04
CA LEU A 57 15.89 18.42 5.96
C LEU A 57 16.89 19.56 5.74
N ALA A 58 16.59 20.47 4.82
CA ALA A 58 17.43 21.65 4.57
C ALA A 58 17.53 22.54 5.83
N VAL A 59 16.42 22.70 6.57
CA VAL A 59 16.40 23.44 7.84
C VAL A 59 17.27 22.73 8.89
N ALA A 60 17.22 21.40 8.98
CA ALA A 60 18.08 20.63 9.88
C ALA A 60 19.58 20.84 9.57
N TYR A 61 19.96 20.84 8.29
CA TYR A 61 21.35 21.11 7.89
C TYR A 61 21.81 22.52 8.21
N LEU A 62 20.96 23.52 7.98
CA LEU A 62 21.28 24.93 8.27
C LEU A 62 21.35 25.21 9.77
N ASN A 63 20.51 24.55 10.56
CA ASN A 63 20.45 24.76 12.00
C ASN A 63 21.48 23.95 12.78
N ASN A 64 22.10 22.94 12.18
CA ASN A 64 23.15 22.18 12.81
C ASN A 64 24.41 23.02 13.02
N LYS A 65 24.82 23.16 14.29
CA LYS A 65 26.04 23.88 14.69
C LYS A 65 27.13 22.93 15.19
N SER A 66 26.85 21.63 15.23
CA SER A 66 27.72 20.59 15.75
C SER A 66 28.53 19.92 14.65
N GLU A 67 29.63 19.27 15.03
CA GLU A 67 30.43 18.42 14.12
C GLU A 67 29.73 17.10 13.78
N GLU A 68 28.66 16.80 14.51
CA GLU A 68 27.78 15.66 14.29
C GLU A 68 26.36 16.14 14.02
N LEU A 69 25.76 15.65 12.95
CA LEU A 69 24.35 15.82 12.64
C LEU A 69 23.61 14.57 13.13
N MET A 70 22.92 14.70 14.27
CA MET A 70 22.18 13.60 14.89
C MET A 70 20.70 13.66 14.54
N PHE A 71 20.20 12.59 13.96
CA PHE A 71 18.78 12.38 13.71
C PHE A 71 18.20 11.43 14.76
N GLU A 72 17.18 11.88 15.49
CA GLU A 72 16.41 11.03 16.40
C GLU A 72 15.40 10.21 15.60
N VAL A 73 15.44 8.89 15.79
CA VAL A 73 14.51 7.94 15.19
C VAL A 73 13.56 7.51 16.29
N LYS A 74 12.29 7.89 16.15
CA LYS A 74 11.25 7.46 17.08
C LYS A 74 10.33 6.52 16.34
N GLU A 75 10.09 5.35 16.90
CA GLU A 75 8.99 4.52 16.39
C GLU A 75 7.72 5.38 16.41
N ASN A 76 7.03 5.41 15.29
CA ASN A 76 5.70 5.98 15.30
C ASN A 76 4.85 5.15 16.26
N PRO A 77 3.94 5.78 17.04
CA PRO A 77 3.01 5.04 17.87
C PRO A 77 2.39 3.97 16.98
N ASN A 78 2.57 2.71 17.40
CA ASN A 78 2.11 1.60 16.61
C ASN A 78 0.59 1.75 16.48
N PRO A 79 0.03 2.00 15.27
CA PRO A 79 -1.40 2.17 15.10
C PRO A 79 -2.17 0.94 15.61
N MET A 80 -1.47 -0.20 15.74
CA MET A 80 -1.95 -1.43 16.35
C MET A 80 -2.41 -1.36 17.80
N THR A 81 -1.89 -0.43 18.62
CA THR A 81 -2.31 -0.36 20.03
C THR A 81 -3.77 0.05 20.21
N GLN A 82 -4.40 0.54 19.14
CA GLN A 82 -5.83 0.87 19.07
C GLN A 82 -6.63 -0.10 18.19
N MET A 83 -6.00 -1.15 17.66
CA MET A 83 -6.64 -2.19 16.86
C MET A 83 -7.15 -3.32 17.75
N ASP A 84 -8.17 -4.04 17.28
CA ASP A 84 -8.69 -5.23 17.96
C ASP A 84 -7.64 -6.36 18.06
N GLU A 85 -7.70 -7.15 19.12
CA GLU A 85 -6.72 -8.22 19.44
C GLU A 85 -6.53 -9.22 18.29
N GLY A 86 -7.57 -9.51 17.50
CA GLY A 86 -7.47 -10.43 16.35
C GLY A 86 -6.59 -9.87 15.21
N VAL A 87 -6.67 -8.56 14.96
CA VAL A 87 -5.85 -7.86 13.95
C VAL A 87 -4.42 -7.70 14.45
N GLN A 88 -4.25 -7.43 15.75
CA GLN A 88 -2.93 -7.39 16.39
C GLN A 88 -2.20 -8.73 16.26
N GLY A 89 -2.91 -9.85 16.46
CA GLY A 89 -2.35 -11.20 16.32
C GLY A 89 -1.84 -11.47 14.89
N MET A 90 -2.62 -11.13 13.87
CA MET A 90 -2.20 -11.30 12.47
C MET A 90 -0.96 -10.49 12.13
N TYR A 91 -0.91 -9.26 12.62
CA TYR A 91 0.24 -8.40 12.39
C TYR A 91 1.48 -8.91 13.11
N GLN A 92 1.32 -9.38 14.35
CA GLN A 92 2.41 -9.98 15.10
C GLN A 92 2.91 -11.24 14.39
N ASP A 93 2.04 -12.07 13.83
CA ASP A 93 2.40 -13.22 13.01
C ASP A 93 3.13 -12.82 11.72
N MET A 94 2.66 -11.75 11.05
CA MET A 94 3.34 -11.18 9.88
C MET A 94 4.74 -10.67 10.24
N LEU A 95 4.88 -9.94 11.35
CA LEU A 95 6.17 -9.46 11.86
C LEU A 95 7.09 -10.61 12.31
N ASN A 96 6.53 -11.65 12.92
CA ASN A 96 7.29 -12.82 13.34
C ASN A 96 7.81 -13.58 12.11
N LYS A 97 6.96 -13.79 11.09
CA LYS A 97 7.40 -14.32 9.79
C LYS A 97 8.48 -13.44 9.17
N PHE A 98 8.35 -12.12 9.24
CA PHE A 98 9.36 -11.18 8.75
C PHE A 98 10.70 -11.28 9.48
N LYS A 99 10.69 -11.49 10.81
CA LYS A 99 11.90 -11.76 11.60
C LYS A 99 12.53 -13.13 11.26
N ASP A 100 11.68 -14.10 10.92
CA ASP A 100 12.09 -15.45 10.54
C ASP A 100 12.59 -15.58 9.09
N LEU A 101 12.38 -14.57 8.24
CA LEU A 101 12.95 -14.49 6.88
C LEU A 101 14.49 -14.54 6.85
N SER A 102 15.14 -14.43 8.00
CA SER A 102 16.56 -14.71 8.16
C SER A 102 16.93 -16.20 8.01
N THR A 103 15.97 -17.14 7.90
CA THR A 103 16.27 -18.59 8.04
C THR A 103 15.70 -19.56 6.99
N ALA A 104 14.84 -19.19 6.05
CA ALA A 104 14.41 -20.17 5.03
C ALA A 104 13.90 -19.57 3.71
N GLU A 105 14.77 -19.58 2.70
CA GLU A 105 14.58 -20.20 1.38
C GLU A 105 15.96 -20.15 0.69
N LYS A 106 16.25 -21.08 -0.24
CA LYS A 106 17.47 -20.96 -1.07
C LYS A 106 17.34 -19.66 -1.85
N ALA A 107 17.99 -18.60 -1.39
CA ALA A 107 18.01 -17.33 -2.08
C ALA A 107 18.48 -17.57 -3.52
N PRO A 108 17.75 -17.09 -4.55
CA PRO A 108 18.24 -17.10 -5.92
C PRO A 108 19.57 -16.34 -6.01
N GLU A 109 20.34 -16.59 -7.07
CA GLU A 109 21.51 -15.75 -7.35
C GLU A 109 21.10 -14.28 -7.45
N PRO A 110 21.93 -13.34 -6.97
CA PRO A 110 21.63 -11.91 -7.02
C PRO A 110 21.30 -11.48 -8.44
N LEU A 111 20.22 -10.70 -8.60
CA LEU A 111 19.87 -10.18 -9.92
C LEU A 111 20.96 -9.22 -10.43
N PRO A 112 21.37 -9.33 -11.70
CA PRO A 112 22.41 -8.47 -12.25
C PRO A 112 21.93 -7.02 -12.33
N LEU A 113 22.81 -6.11 -11.90
CA LEU A 113 22.58 -4.67 -11.93
C LEU A 113 23.36 -4.01 -13.06
N GLN A 114 22.73 -3.07 -13.74
CA GLN A 114 23.35 -2.20 -14.73
C GLN A 114 23.33 -0.78 -14.18
N ASN A 115 24.49 -0.17 -13.93
CA ASN A 115 24.61 1.17 -13.33
C ASN A 115 23.83 1.35 -12.01
N GLY A 116 23.77 0.30 -11.19
CA GLY A 116 23.06 0.32 -9.90
C GLY A 116 21.54 0.22 -10.00
N VAL A 117 20.99 -0.08 -11.18
CA VAL A 117 19.56 -0.36 -11.39
C VAL A 117 19.34 -1.73 -12.05
N LEU A 118 18.15 -2.26 -11.90
CA LEU A 118 17.69 -3.47 -12.58
C LEU A 118 17.44 -3.18 -14.07
N SER A 119 17.67 -4.19 -14.92
CA SER A 119 17.12 -4.15 -16.27
C SER A 119 15.59 -4.15 -16.22
N LYS A 120 14.94 -3.79 -17.33
CA LYS A 120 13.48 -3.83 -17.43
C LYS A 120 12.92 -5.21 -17.07
N GLU A 121 13.52 -6.27 -17.61
CA GLU A 121 13.07 -7.66 -17.42
C GLU A 121 13.20 -8.08 -15.95
N ASN A 122 14.32 -7.73 -15.30
CA ASN A 122 14.53 -8.03 -13.90
C ASN A 122 13.62 -7.20 -12.99
N LEU A 123 13.35 -5.94 -13.34
CA LEU A 123 12.40 -5.11 -12.62
C LEU A 123 10.98 -5.67 -12.71
N LEU A 124 10.53 -6.09 -13.90
CA LEU A 124 9.23 -6.76 -14.07
C LEU A 124 9.14 -8.04 -13.23
N MET A 125 10.21 -8.83 -13.19
CA MET A 125 10.26 -10.04 -12.34
C MET A 125 10.06 -9.70 -10.86
N VAL A 126 10.75 -8.68 -10.35
CA VAL A 126 10.63 -8.23 -8.95
C VAL A 126 9.23 -7.67 -8.65
N ILE A 127 8.66 -6.88 -9.57
CA ILE A 127 7.30 -6.34 -9.42
C ILE A 127 6.28 -7.48 -9.38
N ASN A 128 6.36 -8.45 -10.30
CA ASN A 128 5.42 -9.57 -10.35
C ASN A 128 5.49 -10.44 -9.08
N GLU A 129 6.70 -10.75 -8.59
CA GLU A 129 6.88 -11.49 -7.34
C GLU A 129 6.26 -10.75 -6.14
N LEU A 130 6.43 -9.42 -6.09
CA LEU A 130 5.81 -8.58 -5.07
C LEU A 130 4.29 -8.63 -5.15
N VAL A 131 3.74 -8.52 -6.36
CA VAL A 131 2.30 -8.63 -6.60
C VAL A 131 1.76 -9.97 -6.11
N ASP A 132 2.40 -11.08 -6.48
CA ASP A 132 1.94 -12.42 -6.13
C ASP A 132 1.97 -12.67 -4.61
N ARG A 133 3.04 -12.23 -3.93
CA ARG A 133 3.12 -12.33 -2.47
C ARG A 133 2.13 -11.41 -1.76
N ALA A 134 1.94 -10.19 -2.27
CA ALA A 134 1.01 -9.22 -1.68
C ALA A 134 -0.43 -9.72 -1.80
N LYS A 135 -0.84 -10.21 -2.98
CA LYS A 135 -2.16 -10.78 -3.24
C LYS A 135 -2.58 -11.82 -2.21
N ALA A 136 -1.73 -12.82 -1.96
CA ALA A 136 -2.06 -13.90 -1.03
C ALA A 136 -2.33 -13.38 0.39
N LYS A 137 -1.51 -12.44 0.87
CA LYS A 137 -1.64 -11.85 2.21
C LYS A 137 -2.82 -10.87 2.28
N LEU A 138 -3.05 -10.08 1.23
CA LEU A 138 -4.17 -9.14 1.13
C LEU A 138 -5.51 -9.88 1.10
N PHE A 139 -5.58 -11.02 0.43
CA PHE A 139 -6.77 -11.87 0.42
C PHE A 139 -7.11 -12.42 1.82
N GLU A 140 -6.12 -12.98 2.53
CA GLU A 140 -6.34 -13.54 3.87
C GLU A 140 -6.75 -12.47 4.90
N SER A 141 -6.05 -11.32 4.88
CA SER A 141 -6.37 -10.20 5.77
C SER A 141 -7.70 -9.53 5.41
N GLY A 142 -8.01 -9.40 4.12
CA GLY A 142 -9.26 -8.85 3.62
C GLY A 142 -10.49 -9.58 4.17
N LYS A 143 -10.49 -10.92 4.15
CA LYS A 143 -11.60 -11.73 4.69
C LYS A 143 -11.94 -11.40 6.14
N LYS A 144 -10.92 -11.27 6.99
CA LYS A 144 -11.10 -10.96 8.41
C LYS A 144 -11.60 -9.54 8.65
N PHE A 145 -11.15 -8.58 7.85
CA PHE A 145 -11.69 -7.22 7.91
C PHE A 145 -13.14 -7.18 7.45
N ILE A 146 -13.51 -7.91 6.39
CA ILE A 146 -14.90 -8.04 5.94
C ILE A 146 -15.77 -8.61 7.07
N GLU A 147 -15.40 -9.74 7.66
CA GLU A 147 -16.13 -10.36 8.79
C GLU A 147 -16.38 -9.34 9.92
N LYS A 148 -15.33 -8.62 10.34
CA LYS A 148 -15.43 -7.62 11.40
C LYS A 148 -16.29 -6.41 11.02
N ARG A 149 -16.19 -5.93 9.78
CA ARG A 149 -17.04 -4.82 9.29
C ARG A 149 -18.51 -5.22 9.28
N GLN A 150 -18.81 -6.46 8.88
CA GLN A 150 -20.18 -6.98 8.83
C GLN A 150 -20.84 -7.07 10.22
N GLU A 151 -20.07 -7.33 11.29
CA GLU A 151 -20.60 -7.30 12.67
C GLU A 151 -21.02 -5.90 13.14
N LEU A 152 -20.40 -4.86 12.57
CA LEU A 152 -20.60 -3.45 12.96
C LEU A 152 -21.52 -2.70 12.00
N TYR A 153 -21.73 -3.22 10.79
CA TYR A 153 -22.46 -2.54 9.73
C TYR A 153 -23.91 -2.26 10.14
N GLU A 154 -24.34 -0.99 10.04
CA GLU A 154 -25.64 -0.47 10.54
C GLU A 154 -25.92 -0.66 12.04
N VAL A 155 -24.98 -1.21 12.80
CA VAL A 155 -25.09 -1.41 14.26
C VAL A 155 -24.30 -0.32 15.00
N ASP A 156 -23.05 -0.10 14.59
CA ASP A 156 -22.12 0.84 15.21
C ASP A 156 -21.27 1.57 14.16
N GLU A 157 -21.76 2.75 13.76
CA GLU A 157 -21.16 3.57 12.70
C GLU A 157 -19.76 4.09 13.05
N GLU A 158 -19.49 4.38 14.33
CA GLU A 158 -18.21 4.92 14.76
C GLU A 158 -17.13 3.84 14.70
N ASN A 159 -17.42 2.67 15.27
CA ASN A 159 -16.50 1.54 15.22
C ASN A 159 -16.37 0.96 13.81
N TYR A 160 -17.43 0.96 13.01
CA TYR A 160 -17.36 0.59 11.59
C TYR A 160 -16.32 1.43 10.84
N LYS A 161 -16.41 2.77 10.95
CA LYS A 161 -15.42 3.68 10.33
C LYS A 161 -14.01 3.41 10.83
N ALA A 162 -13.85 3.17 12.13
CA ALA A 162 -12.55 2.84 12.70
C ALA A 162 -11.95 1.58 12.06
N VAL A 163 -12.75 0.51 11.89
CA VAL A 163 -12.30 -0.73 11.23
C VAL A 163 -11.94 -0.51 9.76
N VAL A 164 -12.70 0.29 9.02
CA VAL A 164 -12.37 0.64 7.63
C VAL A 164 -10.99 1.33 7.57
N MET A 165 -10.73 2.29 8.46
CA MET A 165 -9.42 2.96 8.50
C MET A 165 -8.28 2.01 8.88
N GLN A 166 -8.54 1.11 9.83
CA GLN A 166 -7.58 0.08 10.23
C GLN A 166 -7.20 -0.82 9.06
N GLN A 167 -8.18 -1.21 8.24
CA GLN A 167 -7.93 -2.01 7.04
C GLN A 167 -7.01 -1.30 6.06
N VAL A 168 -7.30 -0.05 5.70
CA VAL A 168 -6.48 0.72 4.74
C VAL A 168 -5.03 0.83 5.24
N GLN A 169 -4.85 1.19 6.52
CA GLN A 169 -3.51 1.28 7.13
C GLN A 169 -2.79 -0.07 7.15
N PHE A 170 -3.52 -1.17 7.41
CA PHE A 170 -2.95 -2.51 7.40
C PHE A 170 -2.50 -2.92 5.99
N GLN A 171 -3.33 -2.66 4.98
CA GLN A 171 -3.02 -2.98 3.58
C GLN A 171 -1.78 -2.22 3.08
N GLU A 172 -1.68 -0.91 3.37
CA GLU A 172 -0.48 -0.11 3.07
C GLU A 172 0.77 -0.74 3.69
N MET A 173 0.69 -1.14 4.95
CA MET A 173 1.84 -1.70 5.66
C MET A 173 2.23 -3.09 5.15
N LEU A 174 1.26 -3.91 4.79
CA LEU A 174 1.49 -5.22 4.21
C LEU A 174 2.24 -5.10 2.87
N ILE A 175 1.89 -4.12 2.03
CA ILE A 175 2.61 -3.85 0.78
C ILE A 175 4.07 -3.47 1.07
N VAL A 176 4.30 -2.55 2.02
CA VAL A 176 5.66 -2.14 2.41
C VAL A 176 6.48 -3.32 2.94
N SER A 177 5.89 -4.14 3.83
CA SER A 177 6.58 -5.33 4.34
C SER A 177 6.94 -6.28 3.20
N THR A 178 6.00 -6.58 2.31
CA THR A 178 6.18 -7.54 1.21
C THR A 178 7.25 -7.05 0.22
N SER A 179 7.31 -5.75 -0.04
CA SER A 179 8.39 -5.14 -0.82
C SER A 179 9.76 -5.41 -0.20
N ALA A 180 9.89 -5.25 1.12
CA ALA A 180 11.13 -5.55 1.82
C ALA A 180 11.49 -7.06 1.76
N GLU A 181 10.52 -7.96 1.87
CA GLU A 181 10.75 -9.41 1.72
C GLU A 181 11.26 -9.78 0.34
N VAL A 182 10.67 -9.22 -0.71
CA VAL A 182 11.05 -9.50 -2.10
C VAL A 182 12.43 -8.92 -2.42
N ASN A 183 12.71 -7.70 -1.96
CA ASN A 183 14.05 -7.12 -2.09
C ASN A 183 15.10 -7.98 -1.38
N HIS A 184 14.79 -8.51 -0.20
CA HIS A 184 15.67 -9.44 0.50
C HIS A 184 15.87 -10.75 -0.28
N TYR A 185 14.78 -11.32 -0.79
CA TYR A 185 14.79 -12.56 -1.57
C TYR A 185 15.71 -12.46 -2.80
N TYR A 186 15.66 -11.35 -3.52
CA TYR A 186 16.54 -11.08 -4.68
C TYR A 186 17.90 -10.48 -4.31
N GLN A 187 18.22 -10.36 -3.02
CA GLN A 187 19.47 -9.77 -2.51
C GLN A 187 19.71 -8.35 -3.05
N LEU A 188 18.64 -7.58 -3.23
CA LEU A 188 18.72 -6.23 -3.78
C LEU A 188 19.22 -5.26 -2.70
N GLY A 189 20.20 -4.46 -3.11
CA GLY A 189 20.68 -3.36 -2.30
C GLY A 189 19.55 -2.36 -2.01
N PRO A 190 19.64 -1.62 -0.90
CA PRO A 190 18.62 -0.66 -0.56
C PRO A 190 18.44 0.44 -1.63
N GLY A 191 17.20 0.77 -1.94
CA GLY A 191 16.85 1.77 -2.96
C GLY A 191 17.10 1.33 -4.41
N VAL A 192 17.67 0.14 -4.67
CA VAL A 192 17.84 -0.39 -6.03
C VAL A 192 16.47 -0.54 -6.71
N PHE A 193 15.48 -1.08 -6.00
CA PHE A 193 14.12 -1.22 -6.51
C PHE A 193 13.50 0.13 -6.87
N ASP A 194 13.46 1.08 -5.93
CA ASP A 194 12.91 2.44 -6.16
C ASP A 194 13.61 3.16 -7.32
N ASN A 195 14.94 3.09 -7.37
CA ASN A 195 15.73 3.74 -8.42
C ASN A 195 15.45 3.09 -9.78
N SER A 196 15.25 1.77 -9.82
CA SER A 196 14.89 1.06 -11.04
C SER A 196 13.50 1.47 -11.52
N ILE A 197 12.51 1.58 -10.62
CA ILE A 197 11.18 2.12 -10.95
C ILE A 197 11.30 3.52 -11.54
N ASN A 198 12.06 4.41 -10.91
CA ASN A 198 12.22 5.80 -11.39
C ASN A 198 12.88 5.87 -12.77
N VAL A 199 13.86 5.01 -13.06
CA VAL A 199 14.52 4.97 -14.37
C VAL A 199 13.59 4.44 -15.46
N HIS A 200 12.76 3.44 -15.15
CA HIS A 200 11.85 2.82 -16.10
C HIS A 200 10.41 3.35 -16.02
N SER A 201 10.17 4.46 -15.33
CA SER A 201 8.81 4.93 -14.98
C SER A 201 7.95 5.33 -16.18
N GLN A 202 8.59 5.60 -17.32
CA GLN A 202 7.92 5.94 -18.58
C GLN A 202 7.71 4.71 -19.48
N ASP A 203 8.22 3.54 -19.09
CA ASP A 203 8.02 2.30 -19.84
C ASP A 203 6.56 1.82 -19.65
N PRO A 204 5.81 1.58 -20.74
CA PRO A 204 4.41 1.17 -20.66
C PRO A 204 4.18 -0.14 -19.90
N ASP A 205 5.10 -1.10 -20.01
CA ASP A 205 4.94 -2.40 -19.35
C ASP A 205 5.20 -2.28 -17.84
N ILE A 206 6.15 -1.42 -17.44
CA ILE A 206 6.40 -1.12 -16.03
C ILE A 206 5.25 -0.34 -15.43
N ARG A 207 4.74 0.69 -16.13
CA ARG A 207 3.55 1.43 -15.68
C ARG A 207 2.36 0.51 -15.50
N LYS A 208 2.09 -0.35 -16.49
CA LYS A 208 1.04 -1.35 -16.39
C LYS A 208 1.26 -2.31 -15.23
N ALA A 209 2.49 -2.78 -15.00
CA ALA A 209 2.79 -3.67 -13.88
C ALA A 209 2.57 -3.00 -12.51
N LEU A 210 2.90 -1.71 -12.36
CA LEU A 210 2.65 -0.94 -11.13
C LEU A 210 1.17 -0.59 -10.93
N GLU A 211 0.46 -0.28 -12.01
CA GLU A 211 -1.00 -0.10 -12.00
C GLU A 211 -1.69 -1.42 -11.63
N ASN A 212 -1.26 -2.53 -12.24
CA ASN A 212 -1.69 -3.88 -11.89
C ASN A 212 -1.34 -4.25 -10.46
N MET A 213 -0.23 -3.77 -9.88
CA MET A 213 0.02 -3.99 -8.46
C MET A 213 -1.03 -3.33 -7.56
N SER A 214 -1.48 -2.13 -7.94
CA SER A 214 -2.52 -1.39 -7.22
C SER A 214 -3.90 -2.01 -7.41
N ILE A 215 -4.17 -2.55 -8.60
CA ILE A 215 -5.44 -3.17 -8.96
C ILE A 215 -5.47 -4.63 -8.51
N GLU A 216 -4.55 -5.45 -9.02
CA GLU A 216 -4.48 -6.89 -8.77
C GLU A 216 -4.08 -7.23 -7.34
N GLY A 217 -3.36 -6.38 -6.60
CA GLY A 217 -3.13 -6.57 -5.17
C GLY A 217 -4.43 -6.61 -4.36
N ILE A 218 -5.44 -5.89 -4.83
CA ILE A 218 -6.80 -5.87 -4.25
C ILE A 218 -7.67 -6.96 -4.88
N GLN A 219 -7.37 -7.38 -6.11
CA GLN A 219 -8.12 -8.45 -6.78
C GLN A 219 -7.86 -9.80 -6.13
N ALA A 220 -8.88 -10.29 -5.46
CA ALA A 220 -8.87 -11.59 -4.83
C ALA A 220 -8.60 -12.72 -5.83
N SER A 221 -7.76 -13.66 -5.43
CA SER A 221 -7.59 -14.98 -6.04
C SER A 221 -8.72 -15.96 -5.65
N GLY A 222 -9.89 -15.42 -5.27
CA GLY A 222 -11.02 -16.20 -4.78
C GLY A 222 -11.70 -17.02 -5.87
N GLU A 223 -12.32 -18.13 -5.48
CA GLU A 223 -13.24 -18.85 -6.36
C GLU A 223 -14.51 -18.03 -6.56
N VAL A 224 -14.97 -17.93 -7.80
CA VAL A 224 -16.26 -17.26 -8.12
C VAL A 224 -17.38 -18.25 -7.82
N PRO A 225 -18.31 -17.93 -6.89
CA PRO A 225 -19.45 -18.79 -6.58
C PRO A 225 -20.23 -19.13 -7.86
N GLU A 226 -20.71 -20.37 -7.99
CA GLU A 226 -21.49 -20.78 -9.18
C GLU A 226 -22.76 -19.95 -9.37
N SER A 227 -23.32 -19.44 -8.27
CA SER A 227 -24.49 -18.55 -8.28
C SER A 227 -24.19 -17.13 -8.80
N LEU A 228 -22.93 -16.71 -8.81
CA LEU A 228 -22.50 -15.41 -9.31
C LEU A 228 -22.28 -15.50 -10.82
N THR A 229 -23.38 -15.52 -11.57
CA THR A 229 -23.36 -15.54 -13.03
C THR A 229 -22.99 -14.18 -13.62
N LYS A 230 -22.77 -14.14 -14.93
CA LYS A 230 -22.48 -12.91 -15.67
C LYS A 230 -23.61 -11.87 -15.55
N GLU A 231 -24.86 -12.33 -15.63
CA GLU A 231 -26.06 -11.51 -15.42
C GLU A 231 -26.14 -10.99 -14.00
N LYS A 232 -25.83 -11.85 -13.02
CA LYS A 232 -25.86 -11.47 -11.61
C LYS A 232 -24.78 -10.45 -11.27
N LEU A 233 -23.58 -10.59 -11.85
CA LEU A 233 -22.52 -9.60 -11.72
C LEU A 233 -22.96 -8.25 -12.28
N LYS A 234 -23.61 -8.21 -13.46
CA LYS A 234 -24.15 -6.96 -14.02
C LYS A 234 -25.17 -6.31 -13.06
N GLU A 235 -26.09 -7.09 -12.52
CA GLU A 235 -27.09 -6.62 -11.54
C GLU A 235 -26.43 -6.04 -10.28
N VAL A 236 -25.41 -6.71 -9.75
CA VAL A 236 -24.66 -6.24 -8.58
C VAL A 236 -23.97 -4.90 -8.88
N LEU A 237 -23.25 -4.81 -10.00
CA LEU A 237 -22.54 -3.59 -10.39
C LEU A 237 -23.50 -2.41 -10.65
N GLU A 238 -24.68 -2.69 -11.20
CA GLU A 238 -25.76 -1.69 -11.34
C GLU A 238 -26.22 -1.17 -10.00
N TYR A 239 -26.47 -2.07 -9.04
CA TYR A 239 -26.83 -1.70 -7.68
C TYR A 239 -25.74 -0.88 -6.98
N SER A 240 -24.47 -1.27 -7.11
CA SER A 240 -23.31 -0.52 -6.60
C SER A 240 -23.28 0.91 -7.13
N CYS A 241 -23.48 1.09 -8.44
CA CYS A 241 -23.52 2.42 -9.07
C CYS A 241 -24.66 3.28 -8.53
N GLU A 242 -25.84 2.68 -8.34
CA GLU A 242 -27.02 3.36 -7.78
C GLU A 242 -26.82 3.76 -6.33
N PHE A 243 -26.25 2.87 -5.52
CA PHE A 243 -25.94 3.13 -4.13
C PHE A 243 -24.99 4.31 -3.98
N ILE A 244 -23.85 4.30 -4.68
CA ILE A 244 -22.87 5.38 -4.63
C ILE A 244 -23.48 6.69 -5.11
N THR A 245 -24.21 6.68 -6.23
CA THR A 245 -24.84 7.89 -6.78
C THR A 245 -25.80 8.52 -5.78
N LYS A 246 -26.69 7.71 -5.19
CA LYS A 246 -27.64 8.17 -4.19
C LYS A 246 -26.93 8.74 -2.96
N TYR A 247 -25.90 8.05 -2.46
CA TYR A 247 -25.15 8.51 -1.30
C TYR A 247 -24.47 9.87 -1.56
N MET A 248 -23.89 10.06 -2.75
CA MET A 248 -23.27 11.31 -3.16
C MET A 248 -24.28 12.46 -3.28
N GLU A 249 -25.51 12.19 -3.71
CA GLU A 249 -26.58 13.19 -3.79
C GLU A 249 -27.02 13.65 -2.39
N GLU A 250 -27.05 12.73 -1.43
CA GLU A 250 -27.40 12.98 -0.03
C GLU A 250 -26.25 13.64 0.76
N HIS A 251 -25.00 13.41 0.36
CA HIS A 251 -23.78 13.87 1.06
C HIS A 251 -22.88 14.68 0.13
N GLN A 252 -23.22 15.96 -0.06
CA GLN A 252 -22.42 16.88 -0.86
C GLN A 252 -21.12 17.26 -0.15
N ASN A 253 -20.03 17.37 -0.91
CA ASN A 253 -18.69 17.77 -0.45
C ASN A 253 -17.98 16.77 0.50
N MET A 254 -18.07 15.47 0.20
CA MET A 254 -17.31 14.45 0.91
C MET A 254 -15.81 14.72 0.87
N ASN A 255 -15.14 14.55 2.01
CA ASN A 255 -13.68 14.54 2.07
C ASN A 255 -13.11 13.18 1.59
N PRO A 256 -11.81 13.08 1.25
CA PRO A 256 -11.23 11.84 0.74
C PRO A 256 -11.41 10.61 1.65
N MET A 257 -11.42 10.81 2.98
CA MET A 257 -11.63 9.71 3.93
C MET A 257 -13.07 9.20 3.89
N GLU A 258 -14.04 10.10 3.70
CA GLU A 258 -15.45 9.71 3.53
C GLU A 258 -15.69 8.95 2.22
N VAL A 259 -14.94 9.29 1.16
CA VAL A 259 -14.99 8.54 -0.11
C VAL A 259 -14.48 7.11 0.08
N LEU A 260 -13.39 6.91 0.84
CA LEU A 260 -12.89 5.57 1.17
C LEU A 260 -13.94 4.78 1.95
N VAL A 261 -14.51 5.37 3.01
CA VAL A 261 -15.57 4.75 3.81
C VAL A 261 -16.79 4.41 2.95
N LEU A 262 -17.19 5.29 2.03
CA LEU A 262 -18.30 5.04 1.11
C LEU A 262 -18.03 3.83 0.21
N LYS A 263 -16.81 3.70 -0.35
CA LYS A 263 -16.47 2.55 -1.20
C LYS A 263 -16.53 1.24 -0.43
N THR A 264 -16.02 1.21 0.80
CA THR A 264 -16.14 0.02 1.66
C THR A 264 -17.60 -0.26 2.05
N ARG A 265 -18.37 0.79 2.32
CA ARG A 265 -19.80 0.67 2.63
C ARG A 265 -20.61 0.09 1.48
N GLU A 266 -20.30 0.50 0.26
CA GLU A 266 -20.95 -0.06 -0.93
C GLU A 266 -20.70 -1.57 -1.04
N ALA A 267 -19.47 -2.03 -0.81
CA ALA A 267 -19.16 -3.45 -0.76
C ALA A 267 -19.95 -4.19 0.34
N ASP A 268 -20.05 -3.60 1.53
CA ASP A 268 -20.77 -4.22 2.65
C ASP A 268 -22.29 -4.24 2.43
N GLU A 269 -22.86 -3.26 1.69
CA GLU A 269 -24.25 -3.30 1.21
C GLU A 269 -24.50 -4.38 0.16
N VAL A 270 -23.56 -4.56 -0.77
CA VAL A 270 -23.62 -5.67 -1.74
C VAL A 270 -23.62 -7.01 -1.02
N MET A 271 -22.74 -7.18 -0.03
CA MET A 271 -22.70 -8.39 0.80
C MET A 271 -24.03 -8.60 1.53
N LYS A 272 -24.58 -7.57 2.18
CA LYS A 272 -25.88 -7.66 2.87
C LYS A 272 -27.02 -8.04 1.92
N LYS A 273 -27.06 -7.48 0.71
CA LYS A 273 -28.16 -7.67 -0.24
C LYS A 273 -28.07 -8.94 -1.07
N TYR A 274 -26.85 -9.30 -1.49
CA TYR A 274 -26.61 -10.37 -2.45
C TYR A 274 -25.78 -11.53 -1.90
N SER A 275 -25.25 -11.40 -0.69
CA SER A 275 -24.37 -12.38 -0.06
C SER A 275 -23.11 -12.65 -0.87
N TYR A 276 -22.60 -11.61 -1.54
CA TYR A 276 -21.31 -11.62 -2.22
C TYR A 276 -20.40 -10.58 -1.61
N ASP A 277 -19.21 -10.98 -1.19
CA ASP A 277 -18.22 -10.05 -0.66
C ASP A 277 -17.40 -9.36 -1.77
N GLU A 278 -16.64 -8.32 -1.41
CA GLU A 278 -15.80 -7.56 -2.36
C GLU A 278 -14.75 -8.43 -3.07
N LEU A 279 -14.31 -9.53 -2.45
CA LEU A 279 -13.33 -10.45 -3.01
C LEU A 279 -13.97 -11.32 -4.10
N GLU A 280 -15.17 -11.85 -3.85
CA GLU A 280 -15.94 -12.65 -4.80
C GLU A 280 -16.36 -11.82 -6.03
N ILE A 281 -16.81 -10.58 -5.81
CA ILE A 281 -17.16 -9.65 -6.90
C ILE A 281 -15.93 -9.35 -7.76
N SER A 282 -14.79 -9.05 -7.12
CA SER A 282 -13.55 -8.80 -7.84
C SER A 282 -13.09 -10.01 -8.65
N ALA A 283 -13.18 -11.22 -8.10
CA ALA A 283 -12.84 -12.45 -8.82
C ALA A 283 -13.77 -12.67 -10.03
N ALA A 284 -15.06 -12.34 -9.90
CA ALA A 284 -16.03 -12.45 -10.97
C ALA A 284 -15.78 -11.45 -12.11
N MET A 285 -15.42 -10.20 -11.79
CA MET A 285 -15.04 -9.18 -12.78
C MET A 285 -13.89 -9.66 -13.67
N ASN A 286 -12.91 -10.34 -13.07
CA ASN A 286 -11.79 -10.95 -13.79
C ASN A 286 -12.23 -12.17 -14.62
N LYS A 287 -12.96 -13.11 -14.01
CA LYS A 287 -13.43 -14.33 -14.68
C LYS A 287 -14.28 -14.04 -15.92
N PHE A 288 -15.09 -12.99 -15.88
CA PHE A 288 -15.99 -12.60 -16.97
C PHE A 288 -15.45 -11.46 -17.84
N ASP A 289 -14.19 -11.04 -17.63
CA ASP A 289 -13.48 -10.05 -18.44
C ASP A 289 -14.27 -8.73 -18.62
N LEU A 290 -14.65 -8.12 -17.49
CA LEU A 290 -15.45 -6.88 -17.45
C LEU A 290 -14.93 -5.77 -18.39
N GLU A 291 -13.60 -5.67 -18.48
CA GLU A 291 -12.91 -4.63 -19.25
C GLU A 291 -13.02 -4.80 -20.76
N ASN A 292 -13.12 -6.02 -21.28
CA ASN A 292 -13.11 -6.26 -22.72
C ASN A 292 -14.43 -6.82 -23.25
N ASP A 293 -15.23 -7.47 -22.41
CA ASP A 293 -16.47 -8.09 -22.85
C ASP A 293 -17.56 -7.05 -23.13
N SER A 294 -18.12 -7.10 -24.35
CA SER A 294 -19.10 -6.13 -24.84
C SER A 294 -20.43 -6.18 -24.09
N TYR A 295 -20.76 -7.31 -23.44
CA TYR A 295 -21.94 -7.45 -22.59
C TYR A 295 -21.96 -6.43 -21.45
N PHE A 296 -20.78 -6.06 -20.95
CA PHE A 296 -20.63 -5.14 -19.83
C PHE A 296 -20.41 -3.68 -20.26
N SER A 297 -20.41 -3.37 -21.56
CA SER A 297 -20.13 -2.02 -22.07
C SER A 297 -20.94 -0.92 -21.37
N GLU A 298 -22.27 -1.09 -21.29
CA GLU A 298 -23.17 -0.12 -20.64
C GLU A 298 -22.84 0.09 -19.15
N ILE A 299 -22.60 -1.00 -18.40
CA ILE A 299 -22.33 -0.89 -16.98
C ILE A 299 -20.92 -0.36 -16.72
N ARG A 300 -19.95 -0.68 -17.58
CA ARG A 300 -18.60 -0.12 -17.54
C ARG A 300 -18.62 1.40 -17.73
N ASP A 301 -19.39 1.89 -18.69
CA ASP A 301 -19.57 3.33 -18.91
C ASP A 301 -20.20 4.01 -17.69
N ARG A 302 -21.17 3.34 -17.05
CA ARG A 302 -21.81 3.86 -15.82
C ARG A 302 -20.84 3.87 -14.64
N ILE A 303 -20.05 2.82 -14.44
CA ILE A 303 -18.98 2.78 -13.42
C ILE A 303 -17.99 3.93 -13.63
N ASN A 304 -17.57 4.16 -14.88
CA ASN A 304 -16.67 5.26 -15.23
C ASN A 304 -17.27 6.63 -14.88
N GLN A 305 -18.54 6.85 -15.20
CA GLN A 305 -19.25 8.10 -14.85
C GLN A 305 -19.35 8.30 -13.34
N VAL A 306 -19.69 7.26 -12.58
CA VAL A 306 -19.78 7.33 -11.12
C VAL A 306 -18.40 7.61 -10.52
N THR A 307 -17.36 6.90 -10.99
CA THR A 307 -15.97 7.09 -10.56
C THR A 307 -15.49 8.51 -10.83
N GLN A 308 -15.77 9.05 -12.02
CA GLN A 308 -15.41 10.42 -12.38
C GLN A 308 -16.09 11.45 -11.47
N LYS A 309 -17.36 11.24 -11.11
CA LYS A 309 -18.06 12.10 -10.17
C LYS A 309 -17.46 11.99 -8.75
N LEU A 310 -17.10 10.79 -8.34
CA LEU A 310 -16.62 10.50 -6.99
C LEU A 310 -15.22 11.05 -6.73
N PHE A 311 -14.32 10.94 -7.70
CA PHE A 311 -12.90 11.33 -7.55
C PHE A 311 -12.52 12.62 -8.30
N GLY A 312 -13.40 13.15 -9.16
CA GLY A 312 -13.13 14.37 -9.92
C GLY A 312 -12.21 14.20 -11.13
N TYR A 313 -11.81 12.97 -11.48
CA TYR A 313 -11.03 12.64 -12.68
C TYR A 313 -11.48 11.30 -13.27
N ASN A 314 -11.30 11.12 -14.58
CA ASN A 314 -11.55 9.84 -15.25
C ASN A 314 -10.25 9.00 -15.24
N PRO A 315 -10.20 7.82 -14.59
CA PRO A 315 -8.99 6.99 -14.56
C PRO A 315 -8.46 6.60 -15.95
N GLN A 316 -9.34 6.48 -16.95
CA GLN A 316 -8.97 6.15 -18.32
C GLN A 316 -8.34 7.32 -19.10
N SER A 317 -8.37 8.55 -18.56
CA SER A 317 -7.77 9.71 -19.22
C SER A 317 -6.24 9.76 -19.16
N PHE A 318 -5.61 8.77 -18.51
CA PHE A 318 -4.16 8.60 -18.44
C PHE A 318 -3.58 7.60 -19.47
N GLN A 319 -4.41 7.10 -20.40
CA GLN A 319 -3.98 6.30 -21.56
C GLN A 319 -3.28 7.16 -22.63
#